data_AF-A0A845ZUB3-F1
#
_entry.id   AF-A0A845ZUB3-F1
#
_cell.length_a   1.000
_cell.length_b   1.000
_cell.length_c   1.000
_cell.angle_alpha   90.00
_cell.angle_beta   90.00
_cell.angle_gamma   90.00
#
_symmetry.space_group_name_H-M   'P 1'
#
loop_
_entity.id
_entity.type
_entity.pdbx_description
1 polymer ?
#
loop_
_entity_poly.entity_id
_entity_poly.type
_entity_poly.pdbx_seq_one_letter_code
_entity_poly.pdbx_strand_id
1 'polypeptide(L)'
;MKKRTFVVFFSILLSVFCLGGFVACPPAAADYDPLVSWNEGTTKDTIVNFVEEVTNPNSCNYVPPRGRIVTIDNDGTLWTEKPLIQGEFIKSRLGNGLSDLKTLGFLTEKEVVLADLELPE
;
A
#
# COMPACT_ATOMS: atom_id res chain seq x y z
N MET A 1 -0.66 44.02 -49.15
CA MET A 1 -1.61 44.04 -48.01
C MET A 1 -1.68 42.70 -47.25
N LYS A 2 -1.59 41.53 -47.91
CA LYS A 2 -1.71 40.19 -47.28
C LYS A 2 -0.67 39.84 -46.18
N LYS A 3 0.60 40.28 -46.32
CA LYS A 3 1.68 39.96 -45.36
C LYS A 3 1.53 40.65 -43.99
N ARG A 4 1.02 41.88 -43.97
CA ARG A 4 0.80 42.65 -42.72
C ARG A 4 -0.37 42.08 -41.93
N THR A 5 -1.45 41.69 -42.61
CA THR A 5 -2.60 41.02 -41.99
C THR A 5 -2.20 39.67 -41.41
N PHE A 6 -1.38 38.88 -42.12
CA PHE A 6 -0.88 37.59 -41.62
C PHE A 6 -0.07 37.72 -40.32
N VAL A 7 0.82 38.72 -40.24
CA VAL A 7 1.64 38.97 -39.03
C VAL A 7 0.77 39.38 -37.83
N VAL A 8 -0.27 40.19 -38.05
CA VAL A 8 -1.19 40.60 -36.99
C VAL A 8 -2.04 39.43 -36.50
N PHE A 9 -2.56 38.60 -37.40
CA PHE A 9 -3.29 37.38 -37.02
C PHE A 9 -2.41 36.40 -36.24
N PHE A 10 -1.16 36.19 -36.67
CA PHE A 10 -0.22 35.32 -35.97
C PHE A 10 0.16 35.88 -34.59
N SER A 11 0.32 37.20 -34.49
CA SER A 11 0.58 37.89 -33.21
C SER A 11 -0.59 37.78 -32.23
N ILE A 12 -1.84 37.83 -32.71
CA ILE A 12 -3.04 37.66 -31.87
C ILE A 12 -3.18 36.19 -31.45
N LEU A 13 -2.94 35.25 -32.36
CA LEU A 13 -2.98 33.82 -32.04
C LEU A 13 -1.90 33.45 -30.99
N LEU A 14 -0.71 34.02 -31.13
CA LEU A 14 0.40 33.83 -30.19
C LEU A 14 0.12 34.50 -28.84
N SER A 15 -0.52 35.69 -28.81
CA SER A 15 -0.88 36.33 -27.55
C SER A 15 -2.00 35.59 -26.80
N VAL A 16 -2.98 35.04 -27.50
CA VAL A 16 -4.02 34.16 -26.93
C VAL A 16 -3.41 32.87 -26.39
N PHE A 17 -2.40 32.31 -27.06
CA PHE A 17 -1.66 31.15 -26.56
C PHE A 17 -0.83 31.49 -25.30
N CYS A 18 -0.19 32.67 -25.25
CA CYS A 18 0.56 33.14 -24.09
C CYS A 18 -0.31 33.54 -22.89
N LEU A 19 -1.54 34.02 -23.12
CA LEU A 19 -2.50 34.41 -22.07
C LEU A 19 -3.44 33.26 -21.65
N GLY A 20 -3.60 32.24 -22.51
CA GLY A 20 -4.43 31.05 -22.25
C GLY A 20 -3.67 29.88 -21.61
N GLY A 21 -2.38 30.05 -21.31
CA GLY A 21 -1.56 29.10 -20.57
C GLY A 21 -1.91 29.04 -19.09
N PHE A 22 -3.18 28.82 -18.74
CA PHE A 22 -3.48 28.16 -17.48
C PHE A 22 -2.92 26.74 -17.59
N VAL A 23 -1.66 26.57 -17.17
CA VAL A 23 -1.25 25.33 -16.54
C VAL A 23 -2.14 25.21 -15.30
N ALA A 24 -3.34 24.67 -15.50
CA ALA A 24 -4.08 24.06 -14.43
C ALA A 24 -3.17 22.94 -13.92
N CYS A 25 -2.47 23.21 -12.82
CA CYS A 25 -2.00 22.15 -11.95
C CYS A 25 -3.23 21.28 -11.71
N PRO A 26 -3.28 20.04 -12.22
CA PRO A 26 -4.40 19.16 -11.88
C PRO A 26 -4.45 19.13 -10.36
N PRO A 27 -5.62 19.37 -9.72
CA PRO A 27 -5.71 19.22 -8.28
C PRO A 27 -5.12 17.87 -7.91
N ALA A 28 -4.18 17.85 -6.97
CA ALA A 28 -3.53 16.63 -6.47
C ALA A 28 -4.49 15.68 -5.72
N ALA A 29 -5.80 15.94 -5.80
CA ALA A 29 -6.86 15.03 -5.41
C ALA A 29 -7.40 14.37 -6.69
N ALA A 30 -6.59 13.49 -7.29
CA ALA A 30 -7.18 12.46 -8.12
C ALA A 30 -8.05 11.61 -7.18
N ASP A 31 -9.34 11.53 -7.50
CA ASP A 31 -10.28 10.59 -6.89
C ASP A 31 -9.79 9.18 -7.28
N TYR A 32 -8.83 8.68 -6.51
CA TYR A 32 -8.18 7.41 -6.79
C TYR A 32 -9.05 6.31 -6.17
N ASP A 33 -9.35 5.28 -6.96
CA ASP A 33 -10.02 4.10 -6.45
C ASP A 33 -9.17 3.51 -5.30
N PRO A 34 -9.65 3.52 -4.05
CA PRO A 34 -8.86 3.13 -2.88
C PRO A 34 -8.43 1.66 -2.92
N LEU A 35 -9.09 0.82 -3.73
CA LEU A 35 -8.92 -0.62 -3.77
C LEU A 35 -8.77 -1.14 -5.22
N VAL A 36 -7.84 -0.55 -5.99
CA VAL A 36 -7.58 -0.90 -7.42
C VAL A 36 -7.30 -2.38 -7.70
N SER A 37 -6.84 -3.15 -6.69
CA SER A 37 -6.55 -4.59 -6.83
C SER A 37 -7.74 -5.49 -6.47
N TRP A 38 -8.87 -4.90 -6.04
CA TRP A 38 -10.10 -5.62 -5.72
C TRP A 38 -11.02 -5.63 -6.92
N ASN A 39 -11.58 -6.81 -7.23
CA ASN A 39 -12.65 -6.92 -8.21
C ASN A 39 -13.87 -6.12 -7.75
N GLU A 40 -14.57 -5.51 -8.70
CA GLU A 40 -15.85 -4.87 -8.45
C GLU A 40 -16.88 -5.87 -7.90
N GLY A 41 -17.69 -5.42 -6.93
CA GLY A 41 -18.77 -6.21 -6.36
C GLY A 41 -18.94 -6.02 -4.85
N THR A 42 -19.84 -6.81 -4.30
CA THR A 42 -20.36 -6.65 -2.93
C THR A 42 -19.28 -6.60 -1.86
N THR A 43 -18.19 -7.36 -2.00
CA THR A 43 -17.10 -7.37 -1.03
C THR A 43 -16.36 -6.03 -0.98
N LYS A 44 -15.98 -5.47 -2.13
CA LYS A 44 -15.30 -4.17 -2.22
C LYS A 44 -16.21 -3.07 -1.69
N ASP A 45 -17.47 -3.06 -2.12
CA ASP A 45 -18.47 -2.09 -1.68
C ASP A 45 -18.68 -2.14 -0.16
N THR A 46 -18.77 -3.35 0.42
CA THR A 46 -18.95 -3.52 1.86
C THR A 46 -17.77 -2.96 2.65
N ILE A 47 -16.54 -3.19 2.20
CA ILE A 47 -15.34 -2.68 2.86
C ILE A 47 -15.32 -1.14 2.82
N VAL A 48 -15.53 -0.55 1.64
CA VAL A 48 -15.49 0.90 1.46
C VAL A 48 -16.60 1.57 2.26
N ASN A 49 -17.84 1.12 2.13
CA ASN A 49 -18.98 1.67 2.85
C ASN A 49 -18.80 1.56 4.37
N PHE A 50 -18.30 0.43 4.87
CA PHE A 50 -18.00 0.27 6.29
C PHE A 50 -16.97 1.30 6.77
N VAL A 51 -15.86 1.47 6.04
CA VAL A 51 -14.82 2.44 6.41
C VAL A 51 -15.37 3.86 6.37
N GLU A 52 -16.11 4.25 5.33
CA GLU A 52 -16.74 5.57 5.23
C GLU A 52 -17.70 5.82 6.40
N GLU A 53 -18.52 4.84 6.72
CA GLU A 53 -19.52 4.93 7.77
C GLU A 53 -18.89 5.09 9.16
N VAL A 54 -17.89 4.28 9.51
CA VAL A 54 -17.24 4.35 10.84
C VAL A 54 -16.27 5.53 10.97
N THR A 55 -15.87 6.15 9.86
CA THR A 55 -14.96 7.30 9.86
C THR A 55 -15.68 8.64 9.76
N ASN A 56 -16.93 8.69 9.30
CA ASN A 56 -17.74 9.89 9.21
C ASN A 56 -18.25 10.34 10.60
N PRO A 57 -17.83 11.51 11.12
CA PRO A 57 -18.24 12.01 12.45
C PRO A 57 -19.75 12.24 12.62
N ASN A 58 -20.50 12.34 11.51
CA ASN A 58 -21.94 12.53 11.52
C ASN A 58 -22.73 11.21 11.41
N SER A 59 -22.04 10.09 11.20
CA SER A 59 -22.66 8.77 11.13
C SER A 59 -23.09 8.28 12.51
N CYS A 60 -24.23 7.59 12.60
CA CYS A 60 -24.66 6.91 13.82
C CYS A 60 -23.71 5.78 14.24
N ASN A 61 -22.89 5.29 13.31
CA ASN A 61 -21.91 4.22 13.50
C ASN A 61 -20.47 4.75 13.60
N TYR A 62 -20.28 6.06 13.81
CA TYR A 62 -18.97 6.67 13.95
C TYR A 62 -18.13 6.04 15.08
N VAL A 63 -16.89 5.69 14.76
CA VAL A 63 -15.90 5.19 15.70
C VAL A 63 -14.77 6.22 15.83
N PRO A 64 -14.44 6.71 17.04
CA PRO A 64 -13.33 7.64 17.23
C PRO A 64 -12.01 6.97 16.81
N PRO A 65 -11.01 7.72 16.31
CA PRO A 65 -9.77 7.15 15.77
C PRO A 65 -9.10 6.09 16.65
N ARG A 66 -9.11 6.28 17.98
CA ARG A 66 -8.54 5.33 18.95
C ARG A 66 -9.22 3.96 18.98
N GLY A 67 -10.49 3.88 18.57
CA GLY A 67 -11.28 2.65 18.54
C GLY A 67 -11.24 1.90 17.21
N ARG A 68 -10.56 2.45 16.19
CA ARG A 68 -10.49 1.86 14.84
C ARG A 68 -9.40 0.80 14.77
N ILE A 69 -9.61 -0.31 15.48
CA ILE A 69 -8.69 -1.45 15.53
C ILE A 69 -9.28 -2.60 14.74
N VAL A 70 -8.49 -3.18 13.84
CA VAL A 70 -8.85 -4.38 13.07
C VAL A 70 -7.79 -5.45 13.31
N THR A 71 -8.24 -6.69 13.47
CA THR A 71 -7.36 -7.87 13.55
C THR A 71 -7.47 -8.64 12.25
N ILE A 72 -6.34 -8.89 11.60
CA ILE A 72 -6.25 -9.68 10.38
C ILE A 72 -5.40 -10.90 10.71
N ASP A 73 -5.88 -12.07 10.34
CA ASP A 73 -5.07 -13.29 10.41
C ASP A 73 -3.87 -13.20 9.46
N ASN A 74 -2.81 -13.98 9.69
CA ASN A 74 -1.60 -13.93 8.88
C ASN A 74 -1.64 -14.97 7.75
N ASP A 75 -1.48 -16.24 8.09
CA ASP A 75 -1.34 -17.36 7.14
C ASP A 75 -2.67 -17.60 6.40
N GLY A 76 -2.63 -17.60 5.08
CA GLY A 76 -3.83 -17.76 4.25
C GLY A 76 -4.69 -16.50 4.10
N THR A 77 -4.34 -15.41 4.78
CA THR A 77 -5.05 -14.12 4.65
C THR A 77 -4.14 -13.02 4.08
N LEU A 78 -3.03 -12.68 4.76
CA LEU A 78 -2.07 -11.69 4.24
C LEU A 78 -1.12 -12.28 3.19
N TRP A 79 -0.87 -13.57 3.29
CA TRP A 79 0.01 -14.32 2.39
C TRP A 79 -0.44 -15.76 2.23
N THR A 80 -0.01 -16.38 1.13
CA THR A 80 -0.40 -17.74 0.78
C THR A 80 0.17 -18.77 1.76
N GLU A 81 -0.69 -19.56 2.39
CA GLU A 81 -0.30 -20.66 3.27
C GLU A 81 0.07 -21.97 2.55
N LYS A 82 -0.24 -22.09 1.24
CA LYS A 82 -0.01 -23.31 0.44
C LYS A 82 0.64 -23.05 -0.92
N PRO A 83 1.59 -23.89 -1.36
CA PRO A 83 2.31 -24.92 -0.60
C PRO A 83 3.41 -24.28 0.24
N LEU A 84 3.60 -24.71 1.51
CA LEU A 84 4.60 -24.24 2.51
C LEU A 84 5.68 -23.27 1.98
N ILE A 85 5.32 -22.03 1.66
CA ILE A 85 6.23 -21.09 0.98
C ILE A 85 7.37 -20.73 1.92
N GLN A 86 7.05 -20.53 3.19
CA GLN A 86 8.03 -20.26 4.23
C GLN A 86 8.96 -21.47 4.44
N GLY A 87 8.46 -22.70 4.35
CA GLY A 87 9.25 -23.92 4.44
C GLY A 87 10.24 -24.08 3.28
N GLU A 88 9.81 -23.84 2.05
CA GLU A 88 10.70 -23.89 0.88
C GLU A 88 11.67 -22.70 0.82
N PHE A 89 11.25 -21.52 1.27
CA PHE A 89 12.15 -20.38 1.47
C PHE A 89 13.23 -20.71 2.52
N ILE A 90 12.85 -21.26 3.68
CA ILE A 90 13.81 -21.68 4.71
C ILE A 90 14.74 -22.76 4.16
N LYS A 91 14.21 -23.80 3.50
CA LYS A 91 15.00 -24.86 2.88
C LYS A 91 15.96 -24.35 1.81
N SER A 92 15.53 -23.40 0.97
CA SER A 92 16.40 -22.78 -0.03
C SER A 92 17.46 -21.88 0.58
N ARG A 93 17.14 -21.15 1.66
CA ARG A 93 18.12 -20.35 2.44
C ARG A 93 19.10 -21.22 3.22
N LEU A 94 18.66 -22.38 3.70
CA LEU A 94 19.45 -23.40 4.41
C LEU A 94 20.11 -24.43 3.48
N GLY A 95 20.10 -24.24 2.16
CA GLY A 95 20.61 -25.22 1.20
C GLY A 95 21.94 -25.85 1.65
N ASN A 96 22.08 -27.17 1.56
CA ASN A 96 23.19 -28.02 2.05
C ASN A 96 23.69 -27.82 3.51
N GLY A 97 23.42 -26.70 4.19
CA GLY A 97 23.83 -26.41 5.57
C GLY A 97 23.11 -27.26 6.63
N LEU A 98 22.17 -28.12 6.21
CA LEU A 98 21.60 -29.18 7.04
C LEU A 98 22.67 -30.19 7.53
N SER A 99 23.79 -30.37 6.80
CA SER A 99 24.94 -31.13 7.33
C SER A 99 25.58 -30.43 8.53
N ASP A 100 25.58 -29.09 8.50
CA ASP A 100 26.25 -28.26 9.50
C ASP A 100 25.36 -28.10 10.74
N LEU A 101 24.03 -28.16 10.56
CA LEU A 101 23.02 -28.23 11.61
C LEU A 101 23.07 -29.52 12.43
N LYS A 102 23.61 -30.63 11.89
CA LYS A 102 23.92 -31.84 12.66
C LYS A 102 25.15 -31.68 13.57
N THR A 103 25.99 -30.70 13.28
CA THR A 103 27.23 -30.40 14.02
C THR A 103 27.00 -29.35 15.09
N LEU A 104 25.97 -28.52 14.93
CA LEU A 104 25.44 -27.66 15.99
C LEU A 104 24.82 -28.56 17.06
N GLY A 105 25.50 -28.65 18.21
CA GLY A 105 24.96 -29.29 19.41
C GLY A 105 23.56 -28.74 19.68
N PHE A 106 22.65 -29.65 20.02
CA PHE A 106 21.24 -29.34 20.24
C PHE A 106 21.12 -28.24 21.30
N LEU A 107 20.91 -26.99 20.87
CA LEU A 107 20.58 -25.93 21.80
C LEU A 107 19.21 -26.27 22.36
N THR A 108 19.15 -26.49 23.66
CA THR A 108 17.88 -26.73 24.33
C THR A 108 17.06 -25.45 24.27
N GLU A 109 15.73 -25.54 24.24
CA GLU A 109 14.79 -24.40 24.14
C GLU A 109 15.11 -23.28 25.16
N LYS A 110 15.74 -23.65 26.28
CA LYS A 110 16.22 -22.74 27.32
C LYS A 110 17.35 -21.81 26.88
N GLU A 111 18.24 -22.21 25.97
CA GLU A 111 19.43 -21.44 25.58
C GLU A 111 19.11 -20.36 24.53
N VAL A 112 18.08 -20.58 23.70
CA VAL A 112 17.66 -19.62 22.66
C VAL A 112 16.81 -18.50 23.25
N VAL A 113 15.95 -18.80 24.23
CA VAL A 113 15.03 -17.80 24.81
C VAL A 113 15.72 -16.89 25.83
N LEU A 114 16.81 -17.32 26.46
CA LEU A 114 17.48 -16.54 27.51
C LEU A 114 18.51 -15.52 26.99
N ALA A 115 19.08 -15.71 25.80
CA ALA A 115 20.07 -14.78 25.25
C ALA A 115 19.47 -13.44 24.79
N ASP A 116 18.18 -13.44 24.41
CA ASP A 116 17.49 -12.26 23.85
C ASP A 116 16.65 -11.49 24.89
N LEU A 117 16.61 -11.94 26.16
CA LEU A 117 15.79 -11.34 27.22
C LEU A 117 16.60 -10.61 28.31
N GLU A 118 17.93 -10.59 28.25
CA GLU A 118 18.73 -9.67 29.07
C GLU A 118 18.64 -8.27 28.48
N LEU A 119 17.55 -7.57 28.81
CA LEU A 119 17.49 -6.12 28.66
C LEU A 119 18.54 -5.50 29.60
N PRO A 120 19.43 -4.62 29.11
CA PRO A 120 20.34 -3.90 29.99
C PRO A 120 19.56 -3.04 31.00
N GLU A 121 20.03 -2.99 32.25
CA GLU A 121 19.44 -2.16 33.33
C GLU A 121 19.29 -0.68 32.94
#